data_AF-A0A1X3D2N3-F1
#
_entry.id   AF-A0A1X3D2N3-F1
#
_cell.length_a   1.000
_cell.length_b   1.000
_cell.length_c   1.000
_cell.angle_alpha   90.00
_cell.angle_beta   90.00
_cell.angle_gamma   90.00
#
_symmetry.space_group_name_H-M   'P 1'
#
loop_
_entity.id
_entity.type
_entity.pdbx_description
1 polymer ?
#
loop_
_entity_poly.entity_id
_entity_poly.type
_entity_poly.pdbx_seq_one_letter_code
_entity_poly.pdbx_strand_id
1 'polypeptide(L)'
;MQPVIRIQHEDFSLQQEYRALLDGGGNIGAVAAFVGLVRDRDTATPLAHLFLEHYPEVTENEIARIVETASQRWPLAACTVIHRVGGLAADEQIVLVLVASAHRKAAFAAAEFIMDYLKTEAPFWKKETFSDGLERWVEAKQSDTLAKEKWEE
;
A
#
# COMPACT_ATOMS: atom_id res chain seq x y z
N MET A 1 18.09 1.74 6.16
CA MET A 1 17.32 0.71 6.92
C MET A 1 16.99 -0.42 5.95
N GLN A 2 16.76 -1.65 6.40
CA GLN A 2 16.22 -2.69 5.50
C GLN A 2 14.69 -2.72 5.64
N PRO A 3 13.92 -2.40 4.60
CA PRO A 3 12.47 -2.45 4.68
C PRO A 3 11.96 -3.89 4.55
N VAL A 4 10.76 -4.13 5.09
CA VAL A 4 10.01 -5.37 4.87
C VAL A 4 9.03 -5.12 3.72
N ILE A 5 9.21 -5.82 2.60
CA ILE A 5 8.32 -5.72 1.44
C ILE A 5 7.81 -7.11 1.13
N ARG A 6 6.49 -7.28 1.01
CA ARG A 6 5.86 -8.55 0.64
C ARG A 6 4.67 -8.34 -0.30
N ILE A 7 4.60 -9.16 -1.33
CA ILE A 7 3.40 -9.35 -2.14
C ILE A 7 2.91 -10.76 -1.90
N GLN A 8 1.64 -10.91 -1.49
CA GLN A 8 1.10 -12.20 -1.00
C GLN A 8 -0.38 -12.36 -1.34
N HIS A 9 -0.92 -13.58 -1.24
CA HIS A 9 -2.36 -13.81 -1.41
C HIS A 9 -3.10 -13.73 -0.07
N GLU A 10 -2.44 -14.23 0.97
CA GLU A 10 -2.96 -14.36 2.33
C GLU A 10 -3.19 -12.98 2.96
N ASP A 11 -4.18 -12.91 3.84
CA ASP A 11 -4.40 -11.70 4.63
C ASP A 11 -3.23 -11.43 5.60
N PHE A 12 -3.06 -10.17 5.97
CA PHE A 12 -2.06 -9.74 6.94
C PHE A 12 -2.71 -9.35 8.28
N SER A 13 -1.96 -9.50 9.37
CA SER A 13 -2.38 -9.02 10.68
C SER A 13 -1.65 -7.74 11.03
N LEU A 14 -2.36 -6.61 11.02
CA LEU A 14 -1.80 -5.31 11.44
C LEU A 14 -1.07 -5.40 12.78
N GLN A 15 -1.61 -6.14 13.75
CA GLN A 15 -0.99 -6.28 15.07
C GLN A 15 0.34 -7.05 15.02
N GLN A 16 0.43 -8.12 14.22
CA GLN A 16 1.66 -8.90 14.09
C GLN A 16 2.74 -8.08 13.38
N GLU A 17 2.38 -7.40 12.30
CA GLU A 17 3.31 -6.55 11.55
C GLU A 17 3.78 -5.35 12.36
N TYR A 18 2.89 -4.73 13.13
CA TYR A 18 3.24 -3.65 14.05
C TYR A 18 4.25 -4.10 15.09
N ARG A 19 4.09 -5.30 15.68
CA ARG A 19 5.06 -5.85 16.64
C ARG A 19 6.40 -6.12 15.98
N ALA A 20 6.40 -6.79 14.82
CA ALA A 20 7.63 -7.07 14.07
C ALA A 20 8.38 -5.79 13.68
N LEU A 21 7.66 -4.73 13.30
CA LEU A 21 8.21 -3.40 13.01
C LEU A 21 8.93 -2.80 14.22
N LEU A 22 8.35 -2.94 15.42
CA LEU A 22 8.94 -2.43 16.66
C LEU A 22 10.18 -3.23 17.10
N ASP A 23 10.16 -4.55 16.89
CA ASP A 23 11.30 -5.42 17.24
C ASP A 23 12.53 -5.15 16.34
N GLY A 24 12.31 -4.62 15.13
CA GLY A 24 13.33 -4.35 14.13
C GLY A 24 14.18 -3.09 14.35
N GLY A 25 13.95 -2.26 15.37
CA GLY A 25 14.70 -1.01 15.54
C GLY A 25 14.58 -0.30 16.90
N GLY A 26 15.51 0.62 17.16
CA GLY A 26 15.55 1.44 18.38
C GLY A 26 15.19 2.92 18.13
N ASN A 27 14.78 3.62 19.19
CA ASN A 27 14.42 5.05 19.17
C ASN A 27 13.18 5.41 18.33
N ILE A 28 12.19 4.51 18.27
CA ILE A 28 10.89 4.77 17.65
C ILE A 28 10.04 5.63 18.60
N GLY A 29 9.65 6.83 18.16
CA GLY A 29 8.76 7.72 18.91
C GLY A 29 7.40 7.93 18.23
N ALA A 30 7.24 7.45 17.00
CA ALA A 30 5.97 7.46 16.27
C ALA A 30 5.92 6.34 15.22
N VAL A 31 4.74 5.77 15.05
CA VAL A 31 4.40 4.87 13.94
C VAL A 31 3.16 5.41 13.25
N ALA A 32 3.23 5.56 11.93
CA ALA A 32 2.07 5.80 11.08
C ALA A 32 1.69 4.50 10.37
N ALA A 33 0.39 4.21 10.34
CA ALA A 33 -0.15 3.03 9.69
C ALA A 33 -1.23 3.45 8.68
N PHE A 34 -1.15 2.91 7.48
CA PHE A 34 -2.21 2.95 6.49
C PHE A 34 -2.63 1.52 6.15
N VAL A 35 -3.94 1.27 6.23
CA VAL A 35 -4.56 0.02 5.78
C VAL A 35 -5.58 0.37 4.70
N GLY A 36 -5.34 -0.11 3.48
CA GLY A 36 -6.32 -0.04 2.41
C GLY A 36 -7.26 -1.22 2.48
N LEU A 37 -8.55 -0.96 2.24
CA LEU A 37 -9.60 -1.96 2.10
C LEU A 37 -10.20 -1.89 0.69
N VAL A 38 -10.66 -3.02 0.17
CA VAL A 38 -11.50 -3.06 -1.05
C VAL A 38 -12.83 -2.37 -0.74
N ARG A 39 -13.23 -1.41 -1.58
CA ARG A 39 -14.49 -0.69 -1.40
C ARG A 39 -15.50 -1.14 -2.45
N ASP A 40 -16.68 -1.53 -2.00
CA ASP A 40 -17.85 -1.55 -2.88
C ASP A 40 -18.36 -0.12 -3.07
N ARG A 41 -18.51 0.30 -4.33
CA ARG A 41 -18.93 1.65 -4.70
C ARG A 41 -20.30 1.67 -5.37
N ASP A 42 -20.82 0.52 -5.77
CA ASP A 42 -22.07 0.42 -6.53
C ASP A 42 -23.16 -0.20 -5.64
N THR A 43 -24.20 0.58 -5.38
CA THR A 43 -25.33 0.14 -4.54
C THR A 43 -26.40 -0.60 -5.32
N ALA A 44 -26.38 -0.51 -6.66
CA ALA A 44 -27.33 -1.18 -7.54
C ALA A 44 -26.82 -2.56 -7.95
N THR A 45 -25.53 -2.68 -8.26
CA THR A 45 -24.86 -3.94 -8.58
C THR A 45 -23.62 -4.11 -7.70
N PRO A 46 -23.73 -4.84 -6.57
CA PRO A 46 -22.61 -5.02 -5.65
C PRO A 46 -21.37 -5.65 -6.29
N LEU A 47 -20.20 -5.26 -5.78
CA LEU A 47 -18.94 -5.89 -6.16
C LEU A 47 -18.89 -7.33 -5.64
N ALA A 48 -18.72 -8.31 -6.53
CA ALA A 48 -18.50 -9.69 -6.13
C ALA A 48 -17.05 -9.88 -5.66
N HIS A 49 -16.08 -9.41 -6.45
CA HIS A 49 -14.67 -9.36 -6.04
C HIS A 49 -13.86 -8.40 -6.91
N LEU A 50 -12.75 -7.92 -6.36
CA LEU A 50 -11.67 -7.26 -7.05
C LEU A 50 -10.53 -8.27 -7.24
N PHE A 51 -10.17 -8.58 -8.47
CA PHE A 51 -8.99 -9.37 -8.79
C PHE A 51 -7.79 -8.46 -9.01
N LEU A 52 -6.67 -8.77 -8.36
CA LEU A 52 -5.38 -8.12 -8.58
C LEU A 52 -4.33 -9.07 -9.09
N GLU A 53 -3.59 -8.60 -10.09
CA GLU A 53 -2.38 -9.23 -10.60
C GLU A 53 -1.25 -8.21 -10.69
N HIS A 54 -0.03 -8.74 -10.72
CA HIS A 54 1.19 -7.96 -10.67
C HIS A 54 2.30 -8.69 -11.42
N TYR A 55 3.38 -7.97 -11.72
CA TYR A 55 4.59 -8.58 -12.28
C TYR A 55 5.62 -8.69 -11.14
N PRO A 56 5.86 -9.90 -10.58
CA PRO A 56 6.52 -10.05 -9.27
C PRO A 56 7.80 -9.23 -9.10
N GLU A 57 8.78 -9.44 -9.97
CA GLU A 57 10.08 -8.79 -9.85
C GLU A 57 10.00 -7.27 -10.05
N VAL A 58 9.17 -6.80 -10.97
CA VAL A 58 9.07 -5.37 -11.27
C VAL A 58 8.33 -4.65 -10.14
N THR A 59 7.23 -5.22 -9.67
CA THR A 59 6.44 -4.61 -8.60
C THR A 59 7.23 -4.56 -7.30
N GLU A 60 7.90 -5.64 -6.88
CA GLU A 60 8.71 -5.63 -5.65
C GLU A 60 9.87 -4.63 -5.72
N ASN A 61 10.58 -4.58 -6.86
CA ASN A 61 11.67 -3.63 -7.08
C ASN A 61 11.19 -2.18 -7.06
N GLU A 62 10.02 -1.90 -7.62
CA GLU A 62 9.46 -0.55 -7.63
C GLU A 62 9.02 -0.11 -6.23
N ILE A 63 8.40 -1.01 -5.45
CA ILE A 63 8.09 -0.74 -4.03
C ILE A 63 9.38 -0.45 -3.25
N ALA A 64 10.43 -1.23 -3.48
CA ALA A 64 11.72 -1.03 -2.84
C ALA A 64 12.31 0.35 -3.18
N ARG A 65 12.24 0.76 -4.46
CA ARG A 65 12.68 2.09 -4.92
C ARG A 65 11.91 3.23 -4.25
N ILE A 66 10.58 3.08 -4.11
CA ILE A 66 9.72 4.07 -3.44
C ILE A 66 10.11 4.21 -1.98
N VAL A 67 10.27 3.10 -1.25
CA VAL A 67 10.65 3.11 0.16
C VAL A 67 12.06 3.68 0.36
N GLU A 68 13.01 3.33 -0.52
CA GLU A 68 14.36 3.90 -0.50
C GLU A 68 14.31 5.42 -0.68
N THR A 69 13.51 5.92 -1.64
CA THR A 69 13.32 7.36 -1.86
C THR A 69 12.72 8.04 -0.63
N ALA A 70 11.74 7.42 0.03
CA ALA A 70 11.16 7.94 1.27
C ALA A 70 12.22 8.00 2.39
N SER A 71 13.08 7.00 2.50
CA SER A 71 14.14 6.94 3.51
C SER A 71 15.25 7.98 3.31
N GLN A 72 15.44 8.44 2.06
CA GLN A 72 16.36 9.54 1.74
C GLN A 72 15.76 10.91 2.10
N ARG A 73 14.43 11.04 2.07
CA ARG A 73 13.71 12.29 2.39
C ARG A 73 13.43 12.46 3.88
N TRP A 74 13.23 11.38 4.62
CA TRP A 74 12.87 11.42 6.05
C TRP A 74 13.69 10.43 6.89
N PRO A 75 13.97 10.76 8.17
CA PRO A 75 14.68 9.86 9.08
C PRO A 75 13.76 8.73 9.56
N LEU A 76 13.67 7.66 8.78
CA LEU A 76 12.84 6.49 9.06
C LEU A 76 13.62 5.45 9.89
N ALA A 77 12.96 4.89 10.90
CA ALA A 77 13.51 3.87 11.80
C ALA A 77 13.16 2.44 11.36
N ALA A 78 11.92 2.22 10.93
CA ALA A 78 11.46 0.96 10.31
C ALA A 78 10.40 1.26 9.24
N CYS A 79 10.26 0.38 8.24
CA CYS A 79 9.22 0.48 7.21
C CYS A 79 8.76 -0.92 6.77
N THR A 80 7.45 -1.12 6.68
CA THR A 80 6.82 -2.35 6.18
C THR A 80 5.78 -2.00 5.14
N VAL A 81 5.86 -2.64 3.97
CA VAL A 81 4.86 -2.54 2.90
C VAL A 81 4.41 -3.95 2.54
N ILE A 82 3.11 -4.23 2.66
CA ILE A 82 2.51 -5.49 2.25
C ILE A 82 1.38 -5.19 1.30
N HIS A 83 1.38 -5.83 0.13
CA HIS A 83 0.27 -5.73 -0.82
C HIS A 83 -0.30 -7.11 -1.11
N ARG A 84 -1.63 -7.24 -1.07
CA ARG A 84 -2.31 -8.48 -1.44
C ARG A 84 -2.60 -8.55 -2.94
N VAL A 85 -2.59 -9.75 -3.49
CA VAL A 85 -2.96 -10.08 -4.88
C VAL A 85 -3.91 -11.27 -4.94
N GLY A 86 -4.51 -11.52 -6.10
CA GLY A 86 -5.60 -12.49 -6.27
C GLY A 86 -6.97 -11.85 -6.08
N GLY A 87 -7.99 -12.70 -5.89
CA GLY A 87 -9.37 -12.26 -5.69
C GLY A 87 -9.62 -11.79 -4.25
N LEU A 88 -10.14 -10.57 -4.11
CA LEU A 88 -10.48 -9.95 -2.83
C LEU A 88 -11.94 -9.49 -2.85
N ALA A 89 -12.72 -9.88 -1.85
CA ALA A 89 -14.09 -9.41 -1.65
C ALA A 89 -14.12 -7.96 -1.14
N ALA A 90 -15.31 -7.37 -1.13
CA ALA A 90 -15.53 -6.08 -0.48
C ALA A 90 -15.12 -6.13 1.01
N ASP A 91 -14.63 -4.99 1.51
CA ASP A 91 -14.15 -4.79 2.88
C ASP A 91 -12.90 -5.60 3.30
N GLU A 92 -12.36 -6.44 2.41
CA GLU A 92 -11.09 -7.12 2.66
C GLU A 92 -9.90 -6.15 2.63
N GLN A 93 -8.91 -6.42 3.48
CA GLN A 93 -7.64 -5.69 3.48
C GLN A 93 -6.91 -5.95 2.16
N ILE A 94 -6.31 -4.92 1.57
CA ILE A 94 -5.59 -5.02 0.29
C ILE A 94 -4.14 -4.55 0.40
N VAL A 95 -3.85 -3.55 1.22
CA VAL A 95 -2.49 -3.02 1.37
C VAL A 95 -2.25 -2.51 2.79
N LEU A 96 -1.05 -2.73 3.29
CA LEU A 96 -0.53 -2.21 4.55
C LEU A 96 0.73 -1.39 4.27
N VAL A 97 0.79 -0.19 4.83
CA VAL A 97 2.03 0.60 4.95
C VAL A 97 2.21 0.98 6.41
N LEU A 98 3.31 0.52 7.02
CA LEU A 98 3.75 0.92 8.34
C LEU A 98 5.07 1.69 8.22
N VAL A 99 5.13 2.87 8.81
CA VAL A 99 6.35 3.67 8.87
C VAL A 99 6.63 4.12 10.28
N ALA A 100 7.81 3.80 10.80
CA ALA A 100 8.29 4.23 12.10
C ALA A 100 9.33 5.34 11.98
N SER A 101 9.30 6.30 12.89
CA SER A 101 10.30 7.36 13.03
C SER A 101 10.40 7.83 14.49
N ALA A 102 11.41 8.64 14.81
CA ALA A 102 11.51 9.30 16.11
C ALA A 102 10.35 10.28 16.36
N HIS A 103 9.80 10.89 15.31
CA HIS A 103 8.75 11.90 15.41
C HIS A 103 7.64 11.71 14.38
N ARG A 104 6.40 12.02 14.79
CA ARG A 104 5.18 11.82 13.99
C ARG A 104 5.21 12.47 12.61
N LYS A 105 5.86 13.63 12.45
CA LYS A 105 5.86 14.37 11.18
C LYS A 105 6.50 13.55 10.06
N ALA A 106 7.64 12.93 10.34
CA ALA A 106 8.34 12.07 9.39
C ALA A 106 7.54 10.79 9.10
N ALA A 107 6.97 10.17 10.13
CA ALA A 107 6.15 8.96 9.97
C ALA A 107 4.93 9.20 9.07
N PHE A 108 4.15 10.26 9.32
CA PHE A 108 2.99 10.60 8.49
C PHE A 108 3.38 10.95 7.06
N ALA A 109 4.35 11.85 6.87
CA ALA A 109 4.75 12.30 5.54
C ALA A 109 5.26 11.14 4.68
N ALA A 110 6.08 10.25 5.25
CA ALA A 110 6.60 9.09 4.53
C ALA A 110 5.52 8.04 4.23
N ALA A 111 4.59 7.77 5.16
CA ALA A 111 3.49 6.84 4.91
C ALA A 111 2.57 7.33 3.77
N GLU A 112 2.27 8.63 3.76
CA GLU A 112 1.48 9.26 2.69
C GLU A 112 2.23 9.25 1.35
N PHE A 113 3.51 9.63 1.35
CA PHE A 113 4.38 9.58 0.18
C PHE A 113 4.42 8.17 -0.44
N ILE A 114 4.66 7.14 0.39
CA ILE A 114 4.72 5.75 -0.09
C ILE A 114 3.38 5.35 -0.72
N MET A 115 2.25 5.72 -0.10
CA MET A 115 0.93 5.38 -0.64
C MET A 115 0.61 6.09 -1.95
N ASP A 116 0.99 7.36 -2.12
CA ASP A 116 0.76 8.10 -3.36
C ASP A 116 1.58 7.51 -4.52
N TYR A 117 2.84 7.16 -4.27
CA TYR A 117 3.69 6.49 -5.26
C TYR A 117 3.25 5.04 -5.53
N LEU A 118 2.81 4.27 -4.53
CA LEU A 118 2.28 2.92 -4.73
C LEU A 118 1.08 2.89 -5.67
N LYS A 119 0.21 3.90 -5.62
CA LYS A 119 -0.98 3.97 -6.47
C LYS A 119 -0.70 4.37 -7.91
N THR A 120 0.48 4.89 -8.20
CA THR A 120 0.83 5.50 -9.49
C THR A 120 1.94 4.75 -10.21
N GLU A 121 2.97 4.32 -9.49
CA GLU A 121 4.18 3.72 -10.07
C GLU A 121 4.21 2.19 -9.94
N ALA A 122 3.61 1.60 -8.89
CA ALA A 122 3.65 0.15 -8.71
C ALA A 122 2.66 -0.55 -9.67
N PRO A 123 3.14 -1.45 -10.57
CA PRO A 123 2.29 -2.05 -11.58
C PRO A 123 1.41 -3.14 -10.97
N PHE A 124 0.18 -2.74 -10.64
CA PHE A 124 -0.93 -3.62 -10.30
C PHE A 124 -2.06 -3.44 -11.30
N TRP A 125 -2.53 -4.54 -11.87
CA TRP A 125 -3.72 -4.54 -12.70
C TRP A 125 -4.92 -5.01 -11.88
N LYS A 126 -6.01 -4.26 -11.98
CA LYS A 126 -7.21 -4.40 -11.16
C LYS A 126 -8.39 -4.69 -12.06
N LYS A 127 -9.07 -5.80 -11.81
CA LYS A 127 -10.30 -6.17 -12.49
C LYS A 127 -11.43 -6.33 -11.48
N GLU A 128 -12.48 -5.53 -11.61
CA GLU A 128 -13.70 -5.65 -10.80
C GLU A 128 -14.67 -6.61 -11.48
N THR A 129 -15.19 -7.57 -10.73
CA THR A 129 -16.28 -8.45 -11.15
C THR A 129 -17.48 -8.17 -10.25
N PHE A 130 -18.63 -7.91 -10.85
CA PHE A 130 -19.87 -7.53 -10.17
C PHE A 130 -20.81 -8.73 -10.01
N SER A 131 -21.82 -8.61 -9.15
CA SER A 131 -22.76 -9.69 -8.83
C SER A 131 -23.60 -10.18 -10.01
N ASP A 132 -23.74 -9.36 -11.06
CA ASP A 132 -24.43 -9.70 -12.32
C ASP A 132 -23.50 -10.39 -13.34
N GLY A 133 -22.23 -10.59 -13.00
CA GLY A 133 -21.21 -11.19 -13.85
C GLY A 133 -20.49 -10.20 -14.77
N LEU A 134 -20.79 -8.89 -14.70
CA LEU A 134 -20.06 -7.89 -15.46
C LEU A 134 -18.62 -7.78 -14.94
N GLU A 135 -17.66 -7.68 -15.85
CA GLU A 135 -16.24 -7.46 -15.52
C GLU A 135 -15.76 -6.11 -16.08
N ARG A 136 -14.95 -5.40 -15.30
CA ARG A 136 -14.36 -4.11 -15.71
C ARG A 136 -12.91 -4.01 -15.25
N TRP A 137 -12.03 -3.55 -16.14
CA TRP A 137 -10.69 -3.13 -15.75
C TRP A 137 -10.74 -1.75 -15.11
N VAL A 138 -10.04 -1.58 -14.00
CA VAL A 138 -9.98 -0.30 -13.29
C VAL A 138 -8.87 0.54 -13.89
N GLU A 139 -9.24 1.69 -14.45
CA GLU A 139 -8.29 2.66 -14.98
C GLU A 139 -7.59 3.46 -13.87
N ALA A 140 -6.37 3.89 -14.16
CA ALA A 140 -5.63 4.81 -13.30
C ALA A 140 -6.38 6.15 -13.20
N LYS A 141 -6.40 6.74 -12.00
CA LYS A 141 -7.14 7.98 -11.73
C LYS A 141 -6.22 9.18 -11.79
N GLN A 142 -6.66 10.25 -12.45
CA GLN A 142 -5.95 11.53 -12.48
C GLN A 142 -5.67 12.07 -11.06
N SER A 143 -6.56 11.82 -10.11
CA SER A 143 -6.37 12.21 -8.71
C SER A 143 -5.15 11.57 -8.06
N ASP A 144 -4.80 10.35 -8.45
CA ASP A 144 -3.61 9.66 -7.91
C ASP A 144 -2.34 10.30 -8.48
N THR A 145 -2.33 10.70 -9.76
CA THR A 145 -1.24 11.47 -10.36
C THR A 145 -1.02 12.81 -9.66
N LEU A 146 -2.09 13.59 -9.45
CA LEU A 146 -2.01 14.88 -8.76
C LEU A 146 -1.51 14.73 -7.31
N ALA A 147 -1.89 13.65 -6.63
CA ALA A 147 -1.41 13.37 -5.28
C ALA A 147 0.09 13.07 -5.25
N LYS A 148 0.64 12.45 -6.30
CA LYS A 148 2.08 12.22 -6.45
C LYS A 148 2.85 13.52 -6.72
N GLU A 149 2.33 14.38 -7.60
CA GLU A 149 2.98 15.63 -8.02
C GLU A 149 3.32 16.57 -6.85
N LYS A 150 2.55 16.54 -5.76
CA LYS A 150 2.85 17.34 -4.54
C LYS A 150 4.20 17.00 -3.89
N TRP A 151 4.83 15.89 -4.28
CA TRP A 151 6.12 15.43 -3.78
C TRP A 151 7.28 15.73 -4.74
N GLU A 152 7.04 16.37 -5.88
CA GLU A 152 8.06 16.69 -6.89
C GLU A 152 8.77 18.04 -6.62
N GLU A 153 8.36 18.76 -5.58
CA GLU A 153 9.00 19.96 -5.01
C GLU A 153 10.00 19.62 -3.89
#